data_AF-A0A1Y3B667-F1
#
_entry.id   AF-A0A1Y3B667-F1
#
_cell.length_a   1.000
_cell.length_b   1.000
_cell.length_c   1.000
_cell.angle_alpha   90.00
_cell.angle_beta   90.00
_cell.angle_gamma   90.00
#
_symmetry.space_group_name_H-M   'P 1'
#
loop_
_entity.id
_entity.type
_entity.pdbx_description
1 polymer ?
#
loop_
_entity_poly.entity_id
_entity_poly.type
_entity_poly.pdbx_seq_one_letter_code
_entity_poly.pdbx_strand_id
1 'polypeptide(L)'
;MELPLPNLLTNESQFIHRLFKKMETERKCSYKIFIIRQGIDKTESVFRSFLYEDQKMVTRQAGDSKLEGLSYVDLLCHLHKEIRAQLN
;
A
#
# COMPACT_ATOMS: atom_id res chain seq x y z
N MET A 1 -20.32 12.51 -2.02
CA MET A 1 -20.51 12.05 -3.42
C MET A 1 -19.17 11.61 -3.94
N GLU A 2 -19.05 10.37 -4.39
CA GLU A 2 -17.85 9.90 -5.10
C GLU A 2 -17.89 10.50 -6.50
N LEU A 3 -16.92 11.35 -6.82
CA LEU A 3 -16.79 11.92 -8.15
C LEU A 3 -16.04 10.91 -9.02
N PRO A 4 -16.57 10.55 -10.20
CA PRO A 4 -15.86 9.68 -11.12
C PRO A 4 -14.57 10.33 -11.60
N LEU A 5 -13.60 9.52 -12.01
CA LEU A 5 -12.40 10.03 -12.68
C LEU A 5 -12.80 10.91 -13.86
N PRO A 6 -12.15 12.07 -14.05
CA PRO A 6 -12.40 12.92 -15.21
C PRO A 6 -12.22 12.13 -16.50
N ASN A 7 -13.19 12.20 -17.40
CA ASN A 7 -13.08 11.64 -18.75
C ASN A 7 -12.70 12.76 -19.72
N LEU A 8 -11.40 13.07 -19.76
CA LEU A 8 -10.86 14.07 -20.68
C LEU A 8 -10.46 13.40 -22.00
N LEU A 9 -10.62 14.12 -23.12
CA LEU A 9 -10.20 13.70 -24.45
C LEU A 9 -8.67 13.88 -24.67
N THR A 10 -7.87 13.57 -23.66
CA THR A 10 -6.41 13.59 -23.73
C THR A 10 -5.85 12.17 -23.71
N ASN A 11 -4.62 12.00 -24.21
CA ASN A 11 -3.96 10.70 -24.29
C ASN A 11 -3.73 10.09 -22.89
N GLU A 12 -3.40 10.92 -21.91
CA GLU A 12 -3.13 10.54 -20.52
C GLU A 12 -4.40 10.02 -19.83
N SER A 13 -5.51 10.75 -19.97
CA SER A 13 -6.81 10.35 -19.43
C SER A 13 -7.23 9.00 -20.00
N GLN A 14 -7.18 8.84 -21.33
CA GLN A 14 -7.53 7.57 -21.99
C GLN A 14 -6.61 6.42 -21.57
N PHE A 15 -5.31 6.68 -21.38
CA PHE A 15 -4.37 5.68 -20.89
C PHE A 15 -4.75 5.19 -19.48
N ILE A 16 -5.02 6.11 -18.55
CA ILE A 16 -5.42 5.79 -17.19
C ILE A 16 -6.72 4.97 -17.16
N HIS A 17 -7.72 5.35 -17.96
CA HIS A 17 -8.98 4.57 -18.10
C HIS A 17 -8.74 3.15 -18.62
N ARG A 18 -7.87 2.97 -19.63
CA ARG A 18 -7.49 1.64 -20.12
C ARG A 18 -6.78 0.80 -19.06
N LEU A 19 -5.92 1.43 -18.25
CA LEU A 19 -5.21 0.76 -17.16
C LEU A 19 -6.18 0.24 -16.09
N PHE A 20 -7.12 1.08 -15.64
CA PHE A 20 -8.15 0.66 -14.67
C PHE A 20 -9.00 -0.49 -15.20
N LYS A 21 -9.45 -0.40 -16.46
CA LYS A 21 -10.23 -1.47 -17.08
C LYS A 21 -9.47 -2.80 -17.11
N LYS A 22 -8.16 -2.77 -17.37
CA LYS A 22 -7.32 -3.98 -17.33
C LYS A 22 -7.24 -4.55 -15.91
N MET A 23 -6.99 -3.70 -14.90
CA MET A 23 -6.92 -4.14 -13.49
C MET A 23 -8.24 -4.72 -12.98
N GLU A 24 -9.38 -4.19 -13.45
CA GLU A 24 -10.71 -4.73 -13.17
C GLU A 24 -10.93 -6.09 -13.81
N THR A 25 -10.49 -6.31 -15.06
CA THR A 25 -10.64 -7.63 -15.70
C THR A 25 -9.84 -8.74 -15.03
N GLU A 26 -8.74 -8.41 -14.38
CA GLU A 26 -7.87 -9.37 -13.71
C GLU A 26 -8.39 -9.78 -12.32
N ARG A 27 -9.36 -9.05 -11.74
CA ARG A 27 -9.85 -9.31 -10.37
C ARG A 27 -11.38 -9.41 -10.30
N LYS A 28 -11.86 -10.16 -9.30
CA LYS A 28 -13.29 -10.44 -9.12
C LYS A 28 -14.05 -9.37 -8.34
N CYS A 29 -13.47 -8.18 -8.14
CA CYS A 29 -14.06 -7.10 -7.34
C CYS A 29 -13.98 -5.75 -8.06
N SER A 30 -15.02 -4.93 -7.88
CA SER A 30 -15.01 -3.53 -8.30
C SER A 30 -14.12 -2.71 -7.36
N TYR A 31 -13.28 -1.84 -7.91
CA TYR A 31 -12.42 -0.98 -7.10
C TYR A 31 -13.08 0.36 -6.82
N LYS A 32 -12.89 0.83 -5.59
CA LYS A 32 -13.13 2.23 -5.24
C LYS A 32 -11.86 3.03 -5.49
N ILE A 33 -11.98 4.09 -6.28
CA ILE A 33 -10.85 4.93 -6.68
C ILE A 33 -10.72 6.09 -5.69
N PHE A 34 -9.50 6.31 -5.20
CA PHE A 34 -9.16 7.43 -4.32
C PHE A 34 -8.04 8.25 -4.95
N ILE A 35 -8.25 9.56 -5.08
CA ILE A 35 -7.20 10.52 -5.44
C ILE A 35 -6.62 11.06 -4.15
N ILE A 36 -5.30 10.95 -3.98
CA ILE A 36 -4.59 11.37 -2.77
C ILE A 36 -3.47 12.31 -3.19
N ARG A 37 -3.47 13.52 -2.66
CA ARG A 37 -2.44 14.54 -2.87
C ARG A 37 -1.43 14.51 -1.72
N GLN A 38 -0.17 14.35 -2.08
CA GLN A 38 0.94 14.31 -1.14
C GLN A 38 1.03 15.60 -0.31
N GLY A 39 1.17 15.47 1.01
CA GLY A 39 1.35 16.55 1.98
C GLY A 39 0.10 17.37 2.28
N ILE A 40 -1.02 17.12 1.58
CA ILE A 40 -2.25 17.90 1.71
C ILE A 40 -3.35 17.05 2.32
N ASP A 41 -3.56 15.84 1.80
CA ASP A 41 -4.72 15.04 2.17
C ASP A 41 -4.42 14.17 3.39
N LYS A 42 -5.23 14.29 4.45
CA LYS A 42 -5.12 13.44 5.65
C LYS A 42 -5.25 11.94 5.33
N THR A 43 -5.93 11.59 4.24
CA THR A 43 -6.08 10.23 3.72
C THR A 43 -4.76 9.63 3.23
N GLU A 44 -3.71 10.44 3.03
CA GLU A 44 -2.36 9.95 2.75
C GLU A 44 -1.85 9.03 3.87
N SER A 45 -2.20 9.29 5.13
CA SER A 45 -1.83 8.39 6.24
C SER A 45 -2.45 7.01 6.07
N VAL A 46 -3.69 6.93 5.59
CA VAL A 46 -4.36 5.65 5.28
C VAL A 46 -3.71 5.01 4.05
N PHE A 47 -3.38 5.79 3.02
CA PHE A 47 -2.67 5.30 1.84
C PHE A 47 -1.32 4.64 2.20
N ARG A 48 -0.56 5.26 3.10
CA ARG A 48 0.72 4.72 3.59
C ARG A 48 0.58 3.35 4.25
N SER A 49 -0.61 2.97 4.75
CA SER A 49 -0.83 1.62 5.30
C SER A 49 -0.76 0.51 4.23
N PHE A 50 -0.98 0.84 2.94
CA PHE A 50 -0.86 -0.07 1.80
C PHE A 50 0.57 -0.17 1.26
N LEU A 51 1.51 0.64 1.75
CA LEU A 51 2.93 0.55 1.41
C LEU A 51 3.59 -0.47 2.36
N TYR A 52 3.51 -1.74 2.00
CA TYR A 52 3.84 -2.85 2.91
C TYR A 52 5.33 -3.01 3.22
N GLU A 53 6.20 -2.55 2.34
CA GLU A 53 7.66 -2.68 2.52
C GLU A 53 8.24 -1.59 3.43
N ASP A 54 7.52 -0.48 3.58
CA ASP A 54 7.92 0.64 4.41
C ASP A 54 7.75 0.33 5.90
N GLN A 55 8.56 1.00 6.72
CA GLN A 55 8.40 0.95 8.16
C GLN A 55 7.07 1.61 8.55
N LYS A 56 6.13 0.82 9.07
CA LYS A 56 4.85 1.37 9.53
C LYS A 56 5.06 2.09 10.86
N MET A 57 4.60 3.34 10.94
CA MET A 57 4.48 4.08 12.21
C MET A 57 3.38 3.40 13.03
N VAL A 58 3.73 2.36 13.79
CA VAL A 58 2.80 1.68 14.70
C VAL A 58 2.46 2.66 15.81
N THR A 59 1.29 3.29 15.71
CA THR A 59 0.66 4.01 16.83
C THR A 59 0.19 2.93 17.80
N ARG A 60 1.09 2.59 18.73
CA ARG A 60 0.90 1.74 19.91
C ARG A 60 -0.56 1.32 20.17
N GLN A 61 -0.92 0.08 19.83
CA GLN A 61 -1.79 -0.78 20.65
C GLN A 61 -1.52 -2.26 20.37
N ALA A 62 -0.92 -2.90 21.38
CA ALA A 62 -1.16 -4.27 21.84
C ALA A 62 -1.23 -5.41 20.81
N GLY A 63 -0.05 -5.88 20.41
CA GLY A 63 0.20 -7.27 20.03
C GLY A 63 1.67 -7.57 20.27
N ASP A 64 2.01 -8.57 21.09
CA ASP A 64 3.39 -8.93 21.51
C ASP A 64 4.31 -9.41 20.36
N SER A 65 3.93 -9.18 19.09
CA SER A 65 4.71 -9.59 17.95
C SER A 65 5.80 -8.56 17.65
N LYS A 66 7.04 -8.91 17.97
CA LYS A 66 8.27 -8.14 17.60
C LYS A 66 8.41 -7.85 16.09
N LEU A 67 7.55 -8.44 15.26
CA LEU A 67 7.51 -8.30 13.82
C LEU A 67 6.57 -7.17 13.35
N GLU A 68 5.69 -6.66 14.21
CA GLU A 68 4.79 -5.57 13.83
C GLU A 68 5.56 -4.27 13.63
N GLY A 69 5.38 -3.65 12.45
CA GLY A 69 6.00 -2.38 12.11
C GLY A 69 7.42 -2.46 11.57
N LEU A 70 7.98 -3.65 11.37
CA LEU A 70 9.26 -3.81 10.68
C LEU A 70 9.12 -3.45 9.20
N SER A 71 10.14 -2.77 8.66
CA SER A 71 10.30 -2.70 7.21
C SER A 71 10.65 -4.06 6.64
N TYR A 72 10.54 -4.22 5.32
CA TYR A 72 10.96 -5.46 4.65
C TYR A 72 12.42 -5.83 4.98
N VAL A 73 13.32 -4.85 4.99
CA VAL A 73 14.76 -5.07 5.27
C VAL A 73 14.98 -5.50 6.72
N ASP A 74 14.27 -4.88 7.67
CA ASP A 74 14.38 -5.24 9.09
C ASP A 74 13.87 -6.66 9.35
N LEU A 75 12.78 -7.05 8.68
CA LEU A 75 12.23 -8.41 8.75
C LEU A 75 13.26 -9.43 8.24
N LEU A 76 13.89 -9.19 7.08
CA LEU A 76 14.92 -10.10 6.56
C LEU A 76 16.12 -10.22 7.52
N CYS A 77 16.55 -9.11 8.10
CA CYS A 77 17.63 -9.10 9.09
C CYS A 77 17.25 -9.88 10.35
N HIS A 78 16.01 -9.72 10.82
CA HIS A 78 15.47 -10.47 11.96
C HIS A 78 15.45 -11.98 11.68
N LEU A 79 14.87 -12.40 10.55
CA LEU A 79 14.82 -13.79 10.12
C LEU A 79 16.21 -14.40 10.00
N HIS A 80 17.16 -13.67 9.40
CA HIS A 80 18.54 -14.13 9.29
C HIS A 80 19.19 -14.38 10.66
N LYS A 81 18.94 -13.51 11.65
CA LYS A 81 19.42 -13.71 13.03
C LYS A 81 18.79 -14.95 13.68
N GLU A 82 17.48 -15.17 13.49
CA GLU A 82 16.79 -16.34 14.02
C GLU A 82 17.28 -17.64 13.39
N ILE A 83 17.45 -17.68 12.07
CA ILE A 83 17.99 -18.84 11.36
C ILE A 83 19.38 -19.18 11.90
N ARG A 84 20.26 -18.19 12.11
CA ARG A 84 21.60 -18.44 12.67
C ARG A 84 21.57 -18.92 14.11
N ALA A 85 20.58 -18.52 14.90
CA ALA A 85 20.43 -18.97 16.29
C ALA A 85 19.95 -20.44 16.41
N GLN A 86 19.32 -20.99 15.37
CA GLN A 86 18.86 -22.39 15.32
C GLN A 86 19.92 -23.35 14.75
N LEU A 87 20.90 -22.82 14.00
CA LEU A 87 21.95 -23.60 13.35
C LEU A 87 23.25 -23.68 14.16
N ASN A 88 23.41 -22.81 15.16
CA ASN A 88 24.48 -22.81 16.15
C ASN A 88 24.00 -23.44 17.45
#